data_AF-A0A2D4IAR4-F1
#
_entry.id   AF-A0A2D4IAR4-F1
#
_cell.length_a   1.000
_cell.length_b   1.000
_cell.length_c   1.000
_cell.angle_alpha   90.00
_cell.angle_beta   90.00
_cell.angle_gamma   90.00
#
_symmetry.space_group_name_H-M   'P 1'
#
loop_
_entity.id
_entity.type
_entity.pdbx_description
1 polymer ?
#
loop_
_entity_poly.entity_id
_entity_poly.type
_entity_poly.pdbx_seq_one_letter_code
_entity_poly.pdbx_strand_id
1 'polypeptide(L)'
;ENTAHPRVAAPELRPEFELGPCRRQMEASLQELKSSQRMIPRAVHLPNCDRKGFYKRKQCKPSRGRKRGLCWCVDKYGLKLPGTDYVAGDLQCHNFDSGNTE
;
A
#
# COMPACT_ATOMS: atom_id res chain seq x y z
N GLU A 1 27.16 38.93 19.23
CA GLU A 1 27.40 37.65 18.55
C GLU A 1 26.39 36.64 19.05
N ASN A 2 25.35 36.36 18.28
CA ASN A 2 24.33 35.34 18.58
C ASN A 2 23.59 35.02 17.28
N THR A 3 24.26 34.24 16.42
CA THR A 3 23.67 33.71 15.18
C THR A 3 23.22 32.28 15.44
N ALA A 4 22.00 32.11 15.94
CA ALA A 4 21.38 30.79 16.03
C ALA A 4 20.61 30.52 14.72
N HIS A 5 21.08 29.51 13.98
CA HIS A 5 20.57 29.07 12.69
C HIS A 5 19.05 28.81 12.72
N PRO A 6 18.31 29.12 11.64
CA PRO A 6 16.96 28.59 11.49
C PRO A 6 17.06 27.07 11.32
N ARG A 7 16.45 26.31 12.23
CA ARG A 7 16.13 24.89 12.01
C ARG A 7 15.07 24.82 10.91
N VAL A 8 15.51 24.97 9.67
CA VAL A 8 14.72 24.58 8.50
C VAL A 8 14.53 23.08 8.66
N ALA A 9 13.32 22.68 9.06
CA ALA A 9 12.89 21.30 8.96
C ALA A 9 12.99 20.93 7.48
N ALA A 10 14.10 20.30 7.12
CA ALA A 10 14.20 19.62 5.83
C ALA A 10 12.95 18.74 5.70
N PRO A 11 12.22 18.79 4.58
CA PRO A 11 11.19 17.79 4.35
C PRO A 11 11.91 16.45 4.49
N GLU A 12 11.39 15.53 5.30
CA GLU A 12 11.88 14.17 5.34
C GLU A 12 11.69 13.57 3.93
N LEU A 13 12.64 13.83 3.03
CA LEU A 13 12.96 13.02 1.87
C LEU A 13 13.49 11.71 2.45
N ARG A 14 12.60 10.94 3.07
CA ARG A 14 12.87 9.52 3.28
C ARG A 14 13.19 8.99 1.89
N PRO A 15 14.36 8.37 1.69
CA PRO A 15 14.86 8.12 0.36
C PRO A 15 13.79 7.41 -0.46
N GLU A 16 13.48 7.95 -1.65
CA GLU A 16 12.70 7.30 -2.71
C GLU A 16 13.20 5.84 -2.96
N PHE A 17 14.44 5.56 -2.57
CA PHE A 17 15.16 4.30 -2.70
C PHE A 17 14.90 3.27 -1.58
N GLU A 18 14.38 3.68 -0.41
CA GLU A 18 13.91 2.75 0.64
C GLU A 18 12.42 2.40 0.49
N LEU A 19 11.74 3.00 -0.48
CA LEU A 19 10.35 2.74 -0.75
C LEU A 19 10.18 1.38 -1.45
N GLY A 20 9.67 0.41 -0.70
CA GLY A 20 9.28 -0.89 -1.24
C GLY A 20 8.33 -0.78 -2.46
N PRO A 21 8.18 -1.89 -3.21
CA PRO A 21 7.48 -1.91 -4.50
C PRO A 21 6.02 -1.42 -4.43
N CYS A 22 5.35 -1.61 -3.29
CA CYS A 22 3.96 -1.17 -3.11
C CYS A 22 3.85 0.34 -3.07
N ARG A 23 4.77 1.00 -2.34
CA ARG A 23 4.67 2.45 -2.15
C ARG A 23 5.03 3.23 -3.42
N ARG A 24 5.96 2.71 -4.22
CA ARG A 24 6.20 3.21 -5.59
C ARG A 24 4.94 3.13 -6.46
N GLN A 25 4.26 1.99 -6.46
CA GLN A 25 3.00 1.84 -7.21
C GLN A 25 1.89 2.76 -6.67
N MET A 26 1.79 2.92 -5.35
CA MET A 26 0.81 3.81 -4.71
C MET A 26 1.01 5.26 -5.14
N GLU A 27 2.26 5.74 -5.14
CA GLU A 27 2.58 7.10 -5.56
C GLU A 27 2.29 7.34 -7.04
N ALA A 28 2.66 6.39 -7.92
CA ALA A 28 2.30 6.46 -9.34
C ALA A 28 0.78 6.55 -9.53
N SER A 29 0.00 5.77 -8.78
CA SER A 29 -1.47 5.80 -8.81
C SER A 29 -2.02 7.16 -8.33
N LEU A 30 -1.39 7.78 -7.32
CA LEU A 30 -1.76 9.10 -6.82
C LEU A 30 -1.37 10.22 -7.79
N GLN A 31 -0.24 10.08 -8.48
CA GLN A 31 0.20 11.05 -9.48
C GLN A 31 -0.75 11.06 -10.68
N GLU A 32 -1.23 9.90 -11.11
CA GLU A 32 -2.26 9.77 -12.16
C GLU A 32 -3.59 10.44 -11.75
N LEU A 33 -3.99 10.29 -10.49
CA LEU A 33 -5.16 11.00 -9.96
C LEU A 33 -4.98 12.53 -9.98
N LYS A 34 -3.78 13.01 -9.66
CA LYS A 34 -3.48 14.46 -9.67
C LYS A 34 -3.42 15.04 -11.08
N SER A 35 -2.93 14.27 -12.05
CA SER A 35 -2.82 14.74 -13.44
C SER A 35 -4.17 14.79 -14.15
N SER A 36 -5.13 13.95 -13.74
CA SER A 36 -6.46 13.90 -14.34
C SER A 36 -7.55 14.36 -13.36
N GLN A 37 -7.88 15.66 -13.39
CA GLN A 37 -8.98 16.26 -12.59
C GLN A 37 -10.37 15.64 -12.86
N ARG A 38 -10.52 14.84 -13.93
CA ARG A 38 -11.75 14.13 -14.28
C ARG A 38 -11.82 12.71 -13.72
N MET A 39 -10.76 12.22 -13.07
CA MET A 39 -10.76 10.88 -12.47
C MET A 39 -11.52 10.89 -11.14
N ILE A 40 -12.55 10.05 -11.04
CA ILE A 40 -13.27 9.83 -9.79
C ILE A 40 -12.31 9.09 -8.84
N PRO A 41 -12.01 9.62 -7.63
CA PRO A 41 -11.08 8.97 -6.69
C PRO A 41 -11.46 7.52 -6.33
N ARG A 42 -12.75 7.17 -6.45
CA ARG A 42 -13.28 5.82 -6.23
C ARG A 42 -13.01 4.83 -7.38
N ALA A 43 -12.60 5.33 -8.55
CA ALA A 43 -12.27 4.49 -9.71
C ALA A 43 -10.83 3.98 -9.66
N VAL A 44 -9.92 4.70 -8.99
CA VAL A 44 -8.52 4.31 -8.87
C VAL A 44 -8.32 3.35 -7.70
N HIS A 45 -7.66 2.24 -7.98
CA HIS A 45 -7.37 1.22 -6.99
C HIS A 45 -6.01 1.48 -6.34
N LEU A 46 -6.03 1.96 -5.10
CA LEU A 46 -4.81 2.06 -4.30
C LEU A 46 -4.47 0.71 -3.66
N PRO A 47 -3.22 0.22 -3.77
CA PRO A 47 -2.79 -0.98 -3.07
C PRO A 47 -2.61 -0.70 -1.57
N ASN A 48 -2.80 -1.72 -0.73
CA ASN A 48 -2.54 -1.65 0.70
C ASN A 48 -1.04 -1.91 0.96
N CYS A 49 -0.30 -0.89 1.37
CA CYS A 49 1.12 -1.02 1.70
C CYS A 49 1.36 -1.13 3.21
N ASP A 50 2.45 -1.78 3.60
CA ASP A 50 2.96 -1.76 4.97
C ASP A 50 3.81 -0.50 5.24
N ARG A 51 4.34 -0.37 6.46
CA ARG A 51 5.18 0.78 6.84
C ARG A 51 6.53 0.81 6.13
N LYS A 52 7.00 -0.34 5.64
CA LYS A 52 8.26 -0.51 4.89
C LYS A 52 8.07 -0.29 3.37
N GLY A 53 6.84 -0.07 2.92
CA GLY A 53 6.49 0.12 1.51
C GLY A 53 6.31 -1.17 0.70
N PHE A 54 6.24 -2.33 1.34
CA PHE A 54 5.88 -3.60 0.70
C PHE A 54 4.37 -3.81 0.71
N TYR A 55 3.89 -4.76 -0.10
CA TYR A 55 2.46 -5.08 -0.14
C TYR A 55 2.04 -5.77 1.15
N LYS A 56 0.96 -5.28 1.77
CA LYS A 56 0.31 -6.05 2.83
C LYS A 56 -0.22 -7.35 2.23
N ARG A 57 -0.09 -8.43 3.00
CA ARG A 57 -0.58 -9.75 2.59
C ARG A 57 -2.05 -9.75 2.16
N LYS A 58 -2.91 -8.94 2.79
CA LYS A 58 -4.32 -8.77 2.39
C LYS A 58 -4.52 -7.50 1.56
N GLN A 59 -4.92 -7.65 0.31
CA GLN A 59 -5.32 -6.57 -0.58
C GLN A 59 -6.83 -6.55 -0.72
N CYS A 60 -7.44 -5.36 -0.81
CA CYS A 60 -8.88 -5.23 -0.94
C CYS A 60 -9.23 -4.17 -1.98
N LYS A 61 -10.28 -4.41 -2.77
CA LYS A 61 -10.90 -3.35 -3.57
C LYS A 61 -11.62 -2.35 -2.66
N PRO A 62 -11.75 -1.08 -3.07
CA PRO A 62 -12.64 -0.14 -2.40
C PRO A 62 -14.09 -0.64 -2.42
N SER A 63 -14.82 -0.41 -1.34
CA SER A 63 -16.26 -0.71 -1.27
C SER A 63 -17.03 0.14 -2.29
N ARG A 64 -18.03 -0.46 -2.95
CA ARG A 64 -18.91 0.22 -3.91
C ARG A 64 -20.33 0.27 -3.35
N GLY A 65 -20.73 1.44 -2.84
CA GLY A 65 -22.04 1.63 -2.19
C GLY A 65 -22.15 0.79 -0.92
N ARG A 66 -23.16 -0.08 -0.83
CA ARG A 66 -23.39 -0.98 0.31
C ARG A 66 -22.63 -2.31 0.22
N LYS A 67 -21.93 -2.59 -0.89
CA LYS A 67 -21.17 -3.84 -1.07
C LYS A 67 -19.76 -3.67 -0.53
N ARG A 68 -19.35 -4.55 0.39
CA ARG A 68 -17.95 -4.66 0.85
C ARG A 68 -17.06 -4.97 -0.35
N GLY A 69 -15.89 -4.33 -0.38
CA GLY A 69 -14.87 -4.61 -1.38
C GLY A 69 -14.36 -6.04 -1.27
N LEU A 70 -14.05 -6.65 -2.43
CA LEU A 70 -13.45 -7.98 -2.48
C LEU A 70 -12.01 -7.89 -2.01
N CYS A 71 -11.58 -8.84 -1.18
CA CYS A 71 -10.20 -8.98 -0.75
C CYS A 71 -9.55 -10.24 -1.34
N TRP A 72 -8.22 -10.27 -1.41
CA TRP A 72 -7.40 -11.41 -1.81
C TRP A 72 -6.04 -11.36 -1.10
N CYS A 73 -5.32 -12.48 -1.10
CA CYS A 73 -3.99 -12.53 -0.52
C CYS A 73 -2.89 -12.36 -1.58
N VAL A 74 -1.83 -11.64 -1.22
CA VAL A 74 -0.65 -11.41 -2.06
C VAL A 74 0.64 -11.67 -1.26
N ASP A 75 1.74 -11.84 -1.96
CA ASP A 75 3.08 -11.82 -1.38
C ASP A 75 3.59 -10.37 -1.12
N LYS A 76 4.83 -10.23 -0.62
CA LYS A 76 5.44 -8.92 -0.34
C LYS A 76 5.65 -8.05 -1.58
N TYR A 77 5.61 -8.64 -2.78
CA TYR A 77 5.78 -7.97 -4.07
C TYR A 77 4.44 -7.69 -4.78
N GLY A 78 3.32 -8.13 -4.22
CA GLY A 78 1.97 -7.88 -4.73
C GLY A 78 1.43 -8.99 -5.63
N LEU A 79 2.13 -10.11 -5.77
CA LEU A 79 1.67 -11.26 -6.55
C LEU A 79 0.58 -12.01 -5.79
N LYS A 80 -0.56 -12.27 -6.45
CA LYS A 80 -1.68 -13.02 -5.86
C LYS A 80 -1.25 -14.44 -5.53
N LEU A 81 -1.54 -14.88 -4.31
CA LEU A 81 -1.26 -16.25 -3.88
C LEU A 81 -2.29 -17.22 -4.49
N PRO A 82 -1.86 -18.41 -4.98
CA PRO A 82 -2.76 -19.43 -5.48
C PRO A 82 -3.66 -19.96 -4.36
N GLY A 83 -4.93 -20.26 -4.67
CA GLY A 83 -5.89 -20.81 -3.71
C GLY A 83 -6.61 -19.79 -2.81
N THR A 84 -6.30 -18.49 -2.90
CA THR A 84 -7.02 -17.44 -2.16
C THR A 84 -8.05 -16.76 -3.07
N ASP A 85 -9.08 -17.51 -3.46
CA ASP A 85 -10.19 -16.95 -4.22
C ASP A 85 -11.24 -16.35 -3.28
N TYR A 86 -11.20 -15.01 -3.21
CA TYR A 86 -12.30 -14.10 -2.87
C TYR A 86 -13.25 -14.55 -1.76
N VAL A 87 -12.74 -14.79 -0.55
CA VAL A 87 -13.64 -15.00 0.61
C VAL A 87 -14.05 -13.64 1.17
N ALA A 88 -15.33 -13.32 1.05
CA ALA A 88 -15.90 -12.08 1.55
C ALA A 88 -15.73 -12.00 3.08
N GLY A 89 -15.20 -10.87 3.56
CA GLY A 89 -15.24 -10.49 4.98
C GLY A 89 -14.13 -11.05 5.88
N ASP A 90 -13.74 -12.32 5.73
CA ASP A 90 -12.84 -12.99 6.67
C ASP A 90 -11.72 -13.83 6.00
N LEU A 91 -11.05 -13.23 5.01
CA LEU A 91 -9.80 -13.81 4.48
C LEU A 91 -8.72 -13.75 5.54
N GLN A 92 -8.54 -14.86 6.25
CA GLN A 92 -7.36 -15.16 7.04
C GLN A 92 -6.22 -15.51 6.07
N CYS A 93 -5.51 -14.48 5.60
CA CYS A 93 -4.28 -14.68 4.85
C CYS A 93 -3.22 -15.24 5.81
N HIS A 94 -3.25 -16.55 6.08
CA HIS A 94 -2.34 -17.20 7.00
C HIS A 94 -0.89 -16.95 6.58
N ASN A 95 -0.05 -16.63 7.56
CA ASN A 95 1.38 -16.46 7.39
C ASN A 95 2.04 -17.81 7.09
N PHE A 96 2.18 -18.20 5.83
CA PHE A 96 3.13 -19.25 5.43
C PHE A 96 4.57 -18.72 5.28
N ASP A 97 5.02 -17.85 6.19
CA ASP A 97 6.44 -17.52 6.25
C ASP A 97 6.89 -17.42 7.71
N SER A 98 7.82 -18.33 8.05
CA SER A 98 8.68 -18.41 9.23
C SER A 98 7.99 -18.89 10.52
N GLY A 99 8.23 -20.08 11.06
CA GLY A 99 9.44 -20.91 11.00
C GLY A 99 9.94 -21.11 12.42
N ASN A 100 10.10 -22.36 12.80
CA ASN A 100 10.95 -22.86 13.89
C ASN A 100 12.13 -21.89 14.15
N THR A 101 12.02 -21.08 15.19
CA THR A 101 13.17 -20.50 15.89
C THR A 101 12.90 -20.78 17.35
N GLU A 102 13.80 -21.52 17.97
CA GLU A 102 13.80 -21.99 19.36
C GLU A 102 13.22 -21.01 20.40
#